data_AF-A0A9E7CXM7-F1
#
_entry.id   AF-A0A9E7CXM7-F1
#
_cell.length_a   1.000
_cell.length_b   1.000
_cell.length_c   1.000
_cell.angle_alpha   90.00
_cell.angle_beta   90.00
_cell.angle_gamma   90.00
#
_symmetry.space_group_name_H-M   'P 1'
#
loop_
_entity.id
_entity.type
_entity.pdbx_description
1 polymer ?
#
loop_
_entity_poly.entity_id
_entity_poly.type
_entity_poly.pdbx_seq_one_letter_code
_entity_poly.pdbx_strand_id
1 'polypeptide(L)'
;MSDIDYLSLFTRLNGFRLIARINRVACDNDLARCAHDRLVAKLGELIELMTRAVGAKRCLQEGADPARVEQASEDLYWIEAEFEHRWISQSQPLLDHLDIDLATQEIFDPRTKRWYALECGPSLREVSDQNLCGLREIIDRIACQTGVSFHAHRIVYGSTELVPSGR
;
A
#
# COMPACT_ATOMS: atom_id res chain seq x y z
N MET A 1 -4.97 18.30 -14.13
CA MET A 1 -5.58 17.47 -13.08
C MET A 1 -6.08 16.22 -13.78
N SER A 2 -5.56 15.04 -13.45
CA SER A 2 -6.20 13.80 -13.89
C SER A 2 -7.59 13.78 -13.25
N ASP A 3 -8.64 13.57 -14.04
CA ASP A 3 -9.98 13.51 -13.49
C ASP A 3 -10.17 12.15 -12.82
N ILE A 4 -9.62 12.00 -11.61
CA ILE A 4 -9.72 10.77 -10.85
C ILE A 4 -11.21 10.54 -10.54
N ASP A 5 -11.70 9.40 -10.99
CA ASP A 5 -13.04 8.93 -10.67
C ASP A 5 -13.04 8.25 -9.29
N TYR A 6 -13.09 9.08 -8.25
CA TYR A 6 -13.09 8.65 -6.85
C TYR A 6 -14.24 7.71 -6.51
N LEU A 7 -15.41 7.87 -7.15
CA LEU A 7 -16.58 7.03 -6.90
C LEU A 7 -16.39 5.62 -7.48
N SER A 8 -15.83 5.54 -8.69
CA SER A 8 -15.46 4.26 -9.30
C SER A 8 -14.35 3.56 -8.52
N LEU A 9 -13.32 4.28 -8.08
CA LEU A 9 -12.27 3.73 -7.21
C LEU A 9 -12.86 3.24 -5.88
N PHE A 10 -13.68 4.04 -5.20
CA PHE A 10 -14.39 3.65 -3.98
C PHE A 10 -15.16 2.33 -4.16
N THR A 11 -15.91 2.21 -5.25
CA THR A 11 -16.73 1.02 -5.53
C THR A 11 -15.85 -0.21 -5.77
N ARG A 12 -14.81 -0.08 -6.60
CA ARG A 12 -13.87 -1.19 -6.89
C ARG A 12 -13.15 -1.66 -5.63
N LEU A 13 -12.63 -0.73 -4.83
CA LEU A 13 -11.91 -1.04 -3.60
C LEU A 13 -12.80 -1.77 -2.58
N ASN A 14 -14.06 -1.38 -2.43
CA ASN A 14 -15.01 -2.11 -1.59
C ASN A 14 -15.24 -3.55 -2.09
N GLY A 15 -15.37 -3.73 -3.40
CA GLY A 15 -15.48 -5.05 -4.03
C GLY A 15 -14.27 -5.93 -3.73
N PHE A 16 -13.06 -5.41 -3.95
CA PHE A 16 -11.82 -6.13 -3.65
C PHE A 16 -11.64 -6.42 -2.16
N ARG A 17 -12.03 -5.49 -1.27
CA ARG A 17 -11.97 -5.71 0.18
C ARG A 17 -12.88 -6.87 0.60
N LEU A 18 -14.05 -7.01 -0.01
CA LEU A 18 -14.93 -8.16 0.20
C LEU A 18 -14.32 -9.45 -0.34
N ILE A 19 -13.81 -9.45 -1.58
CA ILE A 19 -13.15 -10.62 -2.20
C ILE A 19 -11.98 -11.10 -1.34
N ALA A 20 -11.12 -10.19 -0.87
CA ALA A 20 -9.99 -10.52 0.01
C ALA A 20 -10.46 -11.13 1.34
N ARG A 21 -11.53 -10.61 1.96
CA ARG A 21 -12.12 -11.20 3.18
C ARG A 21 -12.66 -12.60 2.96
N ILE A 22 -13.31 -12.86 1.82
CA ILE A 22 -13.83 -14.19 1.48
C ILE A 22 -12.67 -15.15 1.25
N ASN A 23 -11.67 -14.76 0.45
CA ASN A 23 -10.51 -15.60 0.16
C ASN A 23 -9.70 -15.93 1.43
N ARG A 24 -9.61 -14.98 2.37
CA ARG A 24 -9.03 -15.18 3.70
C ARG A 24 -9.64 -16.37 4.46
N VAL A 25 -10.94 -16.64 4.33
CA VAL A 25 -11.62 -17.74 5.05
C VAL A 25 -11.07 -19.11 4.62
N ALA A 26 -10.64 -19.24 3.37
CA ALA A 26 -10.08 -20.48 2.82
C ALA A 26 -8.57 -20.64 3.05
N CYS A 27 -7.91 -19.64 3.65
CA CYS A 27 -6.47 -19.75 3.94
C CYS A 27 -6.20 -20.89 4.92
N ASP A 28 -5.20 -21.71 4.64
CA ASP A 28 -4.79 -22.85 5.46
C ASP A 28 -3.60 -22.51 6.39
N ASN A 29 -2.89 -21.43 6.12
CA ASN A 29 -1.70 -21.02 6.86
C ASN A 29 -1.77 -19.58 7.37
N ASP A 30 -1.00 -19.29 8.43
CA ASP A 30 -1.03 -18.00 9.11
C ASP A 30 -0.34 -16.88 8.33
N LEU A 31 0.64 -17.22 7.48
CA LEU A 31 1.32 -16.26 6.61
C LEU A 31 0.31 -15.64 5.62
N ALA A 32 -0.47 -16.48 4.94
CA ALA A 32 -1.51 -16.05 4.03
C ALA A 32 -2.60 -15.26 4.75
N ARG A 33 -3.05 -15.71 5.93
CA ARG A 33 -4.04 -14.97 6.75
C ARG A 33 -3.54 -13.56 7.10
N CYS A 34 -2.27 -13.45 7.52
CA CYS A 34 -1.65 -12.16 7.84
C CYS A 34 -1.59 -11.23 6.63
N ALA A 35 -1.16 -11.74 5.46
CA ALA A 35 -1.11 -10.95 4.23
C ALA A 35 -2.50 -10.45 3.79
N HIS A 36 -3.53 -11.30 3.91
CA HIS A 36 -4.91 -10.92 3.64
C HIS A 36 -5.44 -9.87 4.60
N ASP A 37 -5.20 -10.04 5.90
CA ASP A 37 -5.60 -9.07 6.92
C ASP A 37 -4.96 -7.71 6.66
N ARG A 38 -3.68 -7.69 6.27
CA ARG A 38 -2.99 -6.47 5.89
C ARG A 38 -3.57 -5.83 4.63
N LEU A 39 -3.89 -6.63 3.61
CA LEU A 39 -4.55 -6.12 2.39
C LEU A 39 -5.90 -5.50 2.73
N VAL A 40 -6.73 -6.18 3.53
CA VAL A 40 -8.06 -5.70 3.94
C VAL A 40 -7.97 -4.40 4.74
N ALA A 41 -6.94 -4.23 5.57
CA ALA A 41 -6.67 -3.00 6.29
C ALA A 41 -6.29 -1.85 5.35
N LYS A 42 -5.30 -2.07 4.47
CA LYS A 42 -4.85 -1.06 3.50
C LYS A 42 -5.95 -0.64 2.52
N LEU A 43 -6.77 -1.60 2.05
CA LEU A 43 -7.95 -1.27 1.25
C LEU A 43 -8.97 -0.43 2.05
N GLY A 44 -9.05 -0.62 3.37
CA GLY A 44 -9.84 0.25 4.25
C GLY A 44 -9.35 1.70 4.24
N GLU A 45 -8.04 1.91 4.40
CA GLU A 45 -7.42 3.25 4.34
C GLU A 45 -7.71 3.95 3.01
N LEU A 46 -7.58 3.23 1.89
CA LEU A 46 -7.90 3.74 0.56
C LEU A 46 -9.39 4.09 0.42
N ILE A 47 -10.30 3.25 0.92
CA ILE A 47 -11.74 3.53 0.88
C ILE A 47 -12.07 4.80 1.66
N GLU A 48 -11.45 5.00 2.82
CA GLU A 48 -11.62 6.22 3.62
C GLU A 48 -11.10 7.46 2.87
N LEU A 49 -9.93 7.35 2.22
CA LEU A 49 -9.38 8.40 1.35
C LEU A 49 -10.35 8.75 0.20
N MET A 50 -10.87 7.76 -0.52
CA MET A 50 -11.83 7.99 -1.62
C MET A 50 -13.15 8.56 -1.12
N THR A 51 -13.62 8.13 0.06
CA THR A 51 -14.84 8.67 0.67
C THR A 51 -14.72 10.15 0.97
N ARG A 52 -13.57 10.58 1.53
CA ARG A 52 -13.26 11.99 1.75
C ARG A 52 -13.24 12.77 0.42
N ALA A 53 -12.62 12.21 -0.62
CA ALA A 53 -12.56 12.86 -1.94
C ALA A 53 -13.95 13.04 -2.57
N VAL A 54 -14.82 12.03 -2.49
CA VAL A 54 -16.21 12.11 -2.96
C VAL A 54 -16.98 13.19 -2.19
N GLY A 55 -16.80 13.25 -0.87
CA GLY A 55 -17.40 14.29 -0.02
C GLY A 55 -16.94 15.71 -0.41
N ALA A 56 -15.65 15.90 -0.65
CA ALA A 56 -15.08 17.17 -1.07
C ALA A 56 -15.57 17.58 -2.48
N LYS A 57 -15.54 16.66 -3.47
CA LYS A 57 -16.10 16.91 -4.81
C LYS A 57 -17.58 17.32 -4.73
N ARG A 58 -18.37 16.65 -3.89
CA ARG A 58 -19.78 17.01 -3.67
C ARG A 58 -19.95 18.41 -3.07
N CYS A 59 -19.13 18.76 -2.08
CA CYS A 59 -19.17 20.09 -1.45
C CYS A 59 -18.87 21.22 -2.46
N LEU A 60 -17.91 21.00 -3.36
CA LEU A 60 -17.58 21.95 -4.43
C LEU A 60 -18.74 22.15 -5.42
N GLN A 61 -19.49 21.08 -5.72
CA GLN A 61 -20.65 21.15 -6.62
C GLN A 61 -21.86 21.85 -6.01
N GLU A 62 -22.07 21.71 -4.70
CA GLU A 62 -23.21 22.31 -3.98
C GLU A 62 -23.04 23.84 -3.76
N GLY A 63 -21.81 24.34 -3.68
CA GLY A 63 -21.44 25.73 -4.00
C GLY A 63 -22.06 26.88 -3.20
N ALA A 64 -22.68 26.65 -2.04
CA ALA A 64 -23.40 27.70 -1.31
C ALA A 64 -22.55 28.51 -0.29
N ASP A 65 -21.51 27.90 0.27
CA ASP A 65 -20.67 28.49 1.32
C ASP A 65 -19.21 28.60 0.86
N PRO A 66 -18.70 29.82 0.63
CA PRO A 66 -17.33 30.04 0.15
C PRO A 66 -16.25 29.41 1.03
N ALA A 67 -16.40 29.43 2.36
CA ALA A 67 -15.39 28.87 3.27
C ALA A 67 -15.34 27.35 3.16
N ARG A 68 -16.50 26.70 2.99
CA ARG A 68 -16.56 25.25 2.77
C ARG A 68 -16.04 24.85 1.40
N VAL A 69 -16.24 25.68 0.38
CA VAL A 69 -15.70 25.47 -0.97
C VAL A 69 -14.17 25.55 -0.95
N GLU A 70 -13.59 26.54 -0.27
CA GLU A 70 -12.14 26.67 -0.11
C GLU A 70 -11.54 25.43 0.57
N GLN A 71 -12.08 25.04 1.74
CA GLN A 71 -11.63 23.84 2.45
C GLN A 71 -11.75 22.57 1.59
N ALA A 72 -12.86 22.39 0.87
CA ALA A 72 -13.04 21.23 0.01
C ALA A 72 -12.05 21.19 -1.16
N SER A 73 -11.64 22.36 -1.66
CA SER A 73 -10.60 22.45 -2.70
C SER A 73 -9.24 22.05 -2.14
N GLU A 74 -8.88 22.51 -0.93
CA GLU A 74 -7.65 22.12 -0.26
C GLU A 74 -7.63 20.62 0.07
N ASP A 75 -8.74 20.09 0.59
CA ASP A 75 -8.90 18.66 0.89
C ASP A 75 -8.65 17.81 -0.35
N LEU A 76 -9.24 18.17 -1.50
CA LEU A 76 -9.00 17.44 -2.74
C LEU A 76 -7.54 17.48 -3.18
N TYR A 77 -6.89 18.65 -3.09
CA TYR A 77 -5.48 18.79 -3.42
C TYR A 77 -4.60 17.84 -2.57
N TRP A 78 -4.82 17.82 -1.26
CA TRP A 78 -4.06 16.96 -0.36
C TRP A 78 -4.38 15.48 -0.55
N ILE A 79 -5.63 15.13 -0.84
CA ILE A 79 -6.03 13.74 -1.12
C ILE A 79 -5.40 13.26 -2.43
N GLU A 80 -5.37 14.08 -3.49
CA GLU A 80 -4.71 13.75 -4.74
C GLU A 80 -3.21 13.52 -4.54
N ALA A 81 -2.56 14.42 -3.80
CA ALA A 81 -1.16 14.29 -3.46
C ALA A 81 -0.89 13.02 -2.63
N GLU A 82 -1.70 12.74 -1.60
CA GLU A 82 -1.58 11.53 -0.80
C GLU A 82 -1.76 10.28 -1.68
N PHE A 83 -2.80 10.25 -2.53
CA PHE A 83 -3.07 9.12 -3.41
C PHE A 83 -1.89 8.84 -4.35
N GLU A 84 -1.38 9.87 -5.03
CA GLU A 84 -0.28 9.73 -5.99
C GLU A 84 1.03 9.30 -5.30
N HIS A 85 1.42 9.99 -4.23
CA HIS A 85 2.72 9.77 -3.58
C HIS A 85 2.75 8.49 -2.75
N ARG A 86 1.68 8.21 -2.00
CA ARG A 86 1.65 7.06 -1.09
C ARG A 86 1.24 5.79 -1.80
N TRP A 87 0.25 5.83 -2.69
CA TRP A 87 -0.43 4.64 -3.19
C TRP A 87 -0.10 4.27 -4.63
N ILE A 88 0.23 5.26 -5.48
CA ILE A 88 0.59 5.02 -6.89
C ILE A 88 2.11 4.90 -7.08
N SER A 89 2.88 5.80 -6.48
CA SER A 89 4.34 5.89 -6.71
C SER A 89 5.11 4.65 -6.22
N GLN A 90 4.55 3.85 -5.31
CA GLN A 90 5.21 2.68 -4.76
C GLN A 90 4.25 1.55 -4.41
N SER A 91 4.70 0.32 -4.67
CA SER A 91 3.98 -0.90 -4.29
C SER A 91 3.94 -1.07 -2.77
N GLN A 92 2.78 -1.43 -2.24
CA GLN A 92 2.53 -1.50 -0.80
C GLN A 92 2.89 -2.87 -0.21
N PRO A 93 3.68 -2.94 0.88
CA PRO A 93 4.04 -4.21 1.51
C PRO A 93 2.85 -4.82 2.27
N LEU A 94 2.60 -6.11 2.06
CA LEU A 94 1.60 -6.90 2.79
C LEU A 94 2.19 -7.73 3.93
N LEU A 95 3.48 -8.01 3.89
CA LEU A 95 4.20 -8.82 4.87
C LEU A 95 5.32 -8.00 5.50
N ASP A 96 6.52 -8.06 4.92
CA ASP A 96 7.67 -7.32 5.42
C ASP A 96 8.01 -6.14 4.50
N HIS A 97 8.70 -5.15 5.06
CA HIS A 97 9.24 -3.99 4.37
C HIS A 97 10.68 -3.76 4.83
N LEU A 98 11.50 -3.19 3.94
CA LEU A 98 12.83 -2.72 4.27
C LEU A 98 12.93 -1.26 3.84
N ASP A 99 13.41 -0.42 4.76
CA ASP A 99 13.72 0.96 4.46
C ASP A 99 15.04 1.01 3.69
N ILE A 100 14.99 1.48 2.45
CA ILE A 100 16.15 1.59 1.56
C ILE A 100 16.40 3.07 1.26
N ASP A 101 17.59 3.55 1.61
CA ASP A 101 18.07 4.87 1.20
C ASP A 101 18.87 4.71 -0.11
N LEU A 102 18.21 5.01 -1.24
CA LEU A 102 18.84 4.91 -2.56
C LEU A 102 19.91 6.00 -2.77
N ALA A 103 19.88 7.11 -2.03
CA ALA A 103 20.89 8.16 -2.16
C ALA A 103 22.22 7.71 -1.54
N THR A 104 22.18 6.93 -0.47
CA THR A 104 23.38 6.38 0.18
C THR A 104 23.68 4.93 -0.16
N GLN A 105 22.78 4.27 -0.91
CA GLN A 105 22.86 2.83 -1.19
C GLN A 105 22.90 1.99 0.10
N GLU A 106 22.09 2.39 1.09
CA GLU A 106 22.00 1.73 2.39
C GLU A 106 20.62 1.11 2.62
N ILE A 107 20.59 0.07 3.44
CA ILE A 107 19.37 -0.58 3.89
C ILE A 107 19.35 -0.67 5.41
N PHE A 108 18.20 -0.34 6.00
CA PHE A 108 18.00 -0.44 7.44
C PHE A 108 17.63 -1.87 7.83
N ASP A 109 18.40 -2.46 8.76
CA ASP A 109 18.04 -3.73 9.37
C ASP A 109 17.27 -3.48 10.69
N PRO A 110 15.97 -3.83 10.74
CA PRO A 110 15.18 -3.65 11.96
C PRO A 110 15.63 -4.52 13.13
N ARG A 111 16.37 -5.62 12.90
CA ARG A 111 16.85 -6.51 13.97
C ARG A 111 17.98 -5.90 14.77
N THR A 112 18.95 -5.32 14.07
CA THR A 112 20.13 -4.69 14.69
C THR A 112 19.94 -3.20 14.90
N LYS A 113 18.89 -2.61 14.31
CA LYS A 113 18.61 -1.16 14.30
C LYS A 113 19.78 -0.36 13.72
N ARG A 114 20.38 -0.89 12.65
CA ARG A 114 21.56 -0.30 11.99
C ARG A 114 21.37 -0.26 10.48
N TRP A 115 22.09 0.65 9.85
CA TRP A 115 22.22 0.73 8.41
C TRP A 115 23.37 -0.16 7.93
N TYR A 116 23.16 -0.78 6.77
CA TYR A 116 24.13 -1.61 6.09
C TYR A 116 24.21 -1.21 4.63
N ALA A 117 25.35 -1.44 3.99
CA ALA A 117 25.44 -1.35 2.54
C ALA A 117 24.39 -2.28 1.90
N LEU A 118 23.68 -1.79 0.89
CA LEU A 118 22.58 -2.52 0.23
C LEU A 118 23.00 -3.90 -0.29
N GLU A 119 24.25 -4.05 -0.73
CA GLU A 119 24.80 -5.32 -1.24
C GLU A 119 24.98 -6.40 -0.15
N CYS A 120 25.17 -6.00 1.11
CA CYS A 120 25.42 -6.91 2.22
C CYS A 120 24.20 -7.04 3.14
N GLY A 121 23.32 -6.05 3.18
CA GLY A 121 22.19 -6.01 4.10
C GLY A 121 21.13 -7.09 3.85
N PRO A 122 20.07 -7.11 4.67
CA PRO A 122 18.91 -7.97 4.43
C PRO A 122 18.34 -7.74 3.02
N SER A 123 17.68 -8.75 2.47
CA SER A 123 17.00 -8.66 1.17
C SER A 123 15.54 -9.05 1.29
N LEU A 124 14.73 -8.59 0.34
CA LEU A 124 13.33 -8.98 0.21
C LEU A 124 13.23 -10.15 -0.77
N ARG A 125 12.56 -11.23 -0.34
CA ARG A 125 12.26 -12.38 -1.19
C ARG A 125 10.76 -12.52 -1.37
N GLU A 126 10.34 -12.73 -2.61
CA GLU A 126 8.95 -12.98 -2.95
C GLU A 126 8.43 -14.30 -2.39
N VAL A 127 7.25 -14.21 -1.78
CA VAL A 127 6.50 -15.36 -1.31
C VAL A 127 5.77 -15.97 -2.51
N SER A 128 5.94 -17.28 -2.70
CA SER A 128 5.28 -18.01 -3.78
C SER A 128 3.76 -18.02 -3.62
N ASP A 129 3.05 -18.08 -4.74
CA ASP A 129 1.58 -18.02 -4.77
C ASP A 129 0.90 -19.17 -4.02
N GLN A 130 1.54 -20.35 -4.00
CA GLN A 130 1.10 -21.50 -3.21
C GLN A 130 0.99 -21.16 -1.72
N ASN A 131 1.88 -20.30 -1.21
CA ASN A 131 1.88 -19.88 0.19
C ASN A 131 0.97 -18.67 0.45
N LEU A 132 0.34 -18.11 -0.58
CA LEU A 132 -0.51 -16.92 -0.49
C LEU A 132 -2.00 -17.23 -0.70
N CYS A 133 -2.38 -18.50 -0.84
CA CYS A 133 -3.78 -18.96 -0.92
C CYS A 133 -4.66 -18.22 -1.96
N GLY A 134 -4.07 -17.79 -3.09
CA GLY A 134 -4.79 -17.06 -4.15
C GLY A 134 -4.75 -15.53 -4.04
N LEU A 135 -4.09 -14.98 -3.02
CA LEU A 135 -3.94 -13.52 -2.85
C LEU A 135 -3.26 -12.84 -4.04
N ARG A 136 -2.34 -13.53 -4.73
CA ARG A 136 -1.61 -13.00 -5.89
C ARG A 136 -2.56 -12.48 -6.96
N GLU A 137 -3.51 -13.32 -7.36
CA GLU A 137 -4.49 -12.97 -8.38
C GLU A 137 -5.33 -11.75 -7.94
N ILE A 138 -5.66 -11.65 -6.65
CA ILE A 138 -6.41 -10.52 -6.10
C ILE A 138 -5.60 -9.23 -6.22
N ILE A 139 -4.33 -9.22 -5.81
CA ILE A 139 -3.49 -8.01 -5.85
C ILE A 139 -3.16 -7.57 -7.28
N ASP A 140 -2.96 -8.53 -8.20
CA ASP A 140 -2.73 -8.23 -9.62
C ASP A 140 -3.96 -7.58 -10.26
N ARG A 141 -5.16 -8.09 -9.93
CA ARG A 141 -6.42 -7.48 -10.39
C ARG A 141 -6.65 -6.09 -9.80
N ILE A 142 -6.26 -5.86 -8.54
CA ILE A 142 -6.33 -4.51 -7.94
C ILE A 142 -5.40 -3.57 -8.71
N ALA A 143 -4.14 -3.96 -8.95
CA ALA A 143 -3.19 -3.16 -9.70
C ALA A 143 -3.70 -2.82 -11.11
N CYS A 144 -4.22 -3.80 -11.83
CA CYS A 144 -4.78 -3.61 -13.17
C CYS A 144 -5.97 -2.63 -13.19
N GLN A 145 -6.87 -2.68 -12.19
CA GLN A 145 -8.11 -1.89 -12.22
C GLN A 145 -8.04 -0.53 -11.51
N THR A 146 -7.01 -0.33 -10.68
CA THR A 146 -6.91 0.86 -9.82
C THR A 146 -5.55 1.57 -9.90
N GLY A 147 -4.53 0.93 -10.46
CA GLY A 147 -3.14 1.42 -10.42
C GLY A 147 -2.42 1.18 -9.09
N VAL A 148 -3.15 0.89 -8.01
CA VAL A 148 -2.55 0.60 -6.70
C VAL A 148 -1.96 -0.81 -6.70
N SER A 149 -0.67 -0.92 -6.45
CA SER A 149 0.03 -2.20 -6.40
C SER A 149 0.40 -2.60 -4.98
N PHE A 150 0.46 -3.91 -4.75
CA PHE A 150 0.85 -4.52 -3.48
C PHE A 150 1.90 -5.59 -3.73
N HIS A 151 2.68 -5.94 -2.72
CA HIS A 151 3.63 -7.03 -2.79
C HIS A 151 3.70 -7.81 -1.47
N ALA A 152 4.01 -9.10 -1.60
CA ALA A 152 4.20 -10.02 -0.47
C ALA A 152 5.65 -10.51 -0.45
N HIS A 153 6.51 -9.73 0.20
CA HIS A 153 7.92 -10.06 0.39
C HIS A 153 8.21 -10.42 1.85
N ARG A 154 9.18 -11.31 2.05
CA ARG A 154 9.75 -11.64 3.36
C ARG A 154 11.20 -11.23 3.42
N ILE A 155 11.62 -10.73 4.58
CA ILE A 155 13.04 -10.40 4.80
C ILE A 155 13.83 -11.69 4.90
N VAL A 156 14.91 -11.77 4.13
CA VAL A 156 15.90 -12.84 4.17
C VAL A 156 17.23 -12.24 4.60
N TYR A 157 17.82 -12.84 5.63
CA TYR A 157 19.12 -12.49 6.13
C TYR A 157 20.16 -13.42 5.50
N GLY A 158 21.23 -12.84 4.95
CA GLY A 158 22.39 -13.61 4.50
C GLY A 158 23.08 -14.31 5.67
N SER A 159 23.85 -15.36 5.36
CA SER A 159 24.59 -16.14 6.36
C SER A 159 25.88 -15.47 6.86
N THR A 160 26.23 -14.31 6.31
CA THR A 160 27.51 -13.62 6.55
C THR A 160 27.36 -12.59 7.68
N GLU A 161 28.36 -12.48 8.55
CA GLU A 161 28.43 -11.41 9.55
C GLU A 161 28.44 -10.04 8.84
N LEU A 162 27.45 -9.21 9.14
CA LEU A 162 27.29 -7.90 8.52
C LEU A 162 28.07 -6.85 9.29
N VAL A 163 28.94 -6.11 8.60
CA VAL A 163 29.60 -4.92 9.13
C VAL A 163 28.68 -3.72 8.93
N PRO A 164 28.29 -2.99 10.00
CA PRO A 164 27.44 -1.81 9.86
C PRO A 164 28.08 -0.75 8.97
N SER A 165 27.26 0.02 8.25
CA SER A 165 27.77 1.27 7.65
C SER A 165 28.13 2.23 8.78
N GLY A 166 29.21 3.00 8.61
CA GLY A 166 29.83 3.81 9.66
C GLY A 166 29.07 5.09 10.05
N ARG A 167 27.74 5.04 10.11
CA ARG A 167 26.87 6.13 10.55
C ARG A 167 26.59 6.08 12.06
#